data_AF-A0AAU5KE89-F1
#
_entry.id   AF-A0AAU5KE89-F1
#
_cell.length_a   1.000
_cell.length_b   1.000
_cell.length_c   1.000
_cell.angle_alpha   90.00
_cell.angle_beta   90.00
_cell.angle_gamma   90.00
#
_symmetry.space_group_name_H-M   'P 1'
#
loop_
_entity.id
_entity.type
_entity.pdbx_description
1 polymer ?
#
loop_
_entity_poly.entity_id
_entity_poly.type
_entity_poly.pdbx_seq_one_letter_code
_entity_poly.pdbx_strand_id
1 'polypeptide(L)' 'MTGLFDEELREQLALAREALARARADGDLDGVQAYQGRIAGLLRMAAKHGITLPHAQAEELGED' A
#
# COMPACT_ATOMS: atom_id res chain seq x y z
N MET A 1 -16.14 -16.20 -3.01
CA MET A 1 -15.80 -15.07 -3.92
C MET A 1 -14.80 -14.09 -3.31
N THR A 2 -14.20 -14.39 -2.14
CA THR A 2 -13.21 -13.53 -1.46
C THR A 2 -11.76 -13.72 -1.94
N GLY A 3 -11.46 -14.80 -2.67
CA GLY A 3 -10.09 -15.12 -3.11
C GLY A 3 -9.54 -14.13 -4.14
N LEU A 4 -10.31 -13.81 -5.19
CA LEU A 4 -9.86 -12.90 -6.25
C LEU A 4 -9.58 -11.49 -5.71
N PHE A 5 -10.45 -10.97 -4.85
CA PHE A 5 -10.25 -9.65 -4.25
C PHE A 5 -9.03 -9.61 -3.31
N ASP A 6 -8.79 -10.66 -2.53
CA ASP A 6 -7.58 -10.76 -1.68
C ASP A 6 -6.31 -10.82 -2.55
N GLU A 7 -6.31 -11.61 -3.63
CA GLU A 7 -5.20 -11.69 -4.57
C GLU A 7 -4.91 -10.33 -5.24
N GLU A 8 -5.93 -9.67 -5.78
CA GLU A 8 -5.82 -8.34 -6.37
C GLU A 8 -5.30 -7.31 -5.35
N LEU A 9 -5.77 -7.37 -4.11
CA LEU A 9 -5.36 -6.45 -3.06
C LEU A 9 -3.88 -6.62 -2.69
N ARG A 10 -3.42 -7.88 -2.60
CA ARG A 10 -2.00 -8.21 -2.36
C ARG A 10 -1.12 -7.75 -3.50
N GLU A 11 -1.55 -7.97 -4.75
CA GLU A 11 -0.81 -7.52 -5.93
C GLU A 11 -0.71 -6.00 -5.97
N GLN A 12 -1.82 -5.29 -5.78
CA GLN A 12 -1.83 -3.83 -5.76
C GLN A 12 -0.97 -3.26 -4.62
N LEU A 13 -0.93 -3.90 -3.45
CA LEU A 13 -0.08 -3.51 -2.34
C LEU A 13 1.41 -3.73 -2.67
N ALA A 14 1.76 -4.85 -3.28
CA ALA A 14 3.13 -5.13 -3.72
C ALA A 14 3.61 -4.09 -4.75
N LEU A 15 2.79 -3.81 -5.76
CA LEU A 15 3.08 -2.81 -6.79
C LEU A 15 3.26 -1.40 -6.20
N ALA A 16 2.41 -1.01 -5.25
CA ALA A 16 2.51 0.28 -4.59
C ALA A 16 3.80 0.42 -3.76
N ARG A 17 4.23 -0.65 -3.08
CA ARG A 17 5.50 -0.69 -2.33
C ARG A 17 6.71 -0.57 -3.25
N GLU A 18 6.71 -1.29 -4.38
CA GLU A 18 7.78 -1.16 -5.37
C GLU A 18 7.84 0.25 -5.96
N ALA A 19 6.68 0.84 -6.26
CA ALA A 19 6.61 2.21 -6.78
C ALA A 19 7.11 3.24 -5.75
N LEU A 20 6.78 3.06 -4.47
CA LEU A 20 7.34 3.87 -3.37
C LEU A 20 8.87 3.73 -3.29
N ALA A 21 9.40 2.51 -3.37
CA ALA A 21 10.84 2.27 -3.36
C ALA A 21 11.54 2.96 -4.54
N ARG A 22 10.95 2.92 -5.74
CA ARG A 22 11.43 3.64 -6.93
C ARG A 22 11.40 5.15 -6.72
N ALA A 23 10.28 5.71 -6.27
CA ALA A 23 10.16 7.15 -6.00
C ALA A 23 11.18 7.63 -4.96
N ARG A 24 11.43 6.84 -3.91
CA ARG A 24 12.49 7.14 -2.91
C ARG A 24 13.89 7.13 -3.54
N ALA A 25 14.18 6.15 -4.39
CA ALA A 25 15.48 6.05 -5.07
C ALA A 25 15.70 7.21 -6.04
N ASP A 26 14.64 7.67 -6.71
CA ASP A 26 14.68 8.76 -7.69
C ASP A 26 14.60 10.15 -7.03
N GLY A 27 14.35 10.23 -5.72
CA GLY A 27 14.15 11.50 -5.01
C GLY A 27 12.83 12.20 -5.36
N ASP A 28 11.87 11.46 -5.92
CA ASP A 28 10.54 11.94 -6.27
C ASP A 28 9.65 12.04 -5.02
N LEU A 29 9.72 13.19 -4.34
CA LEU A 29 8.99 13.43 -3.09
C LEU A 29 7.47 13.38 -3.28
N ASP A 30 6.97 13.88 -4.41
CA ASP A 30 5.54 13.85 -4.73
C ASP A 30 5.08 12.40 -4.94
N GLY A 31 5.87 11.61 -5.67
CA GLY A 31 5.65 10.17 -5.83
C GLY A 31 5.70 9.42 -4.52
N VAL A 32 6.66 9.74 -3.64
CA VAL A 32 6.76 9.15 -2.29
C VAL A 32 5.46 9.36 -1.50
N GLN A 33 5.00 10.61 -1.43
CA GLN A 33 3.77 10.95 -0.71
C GLN A 33 2.54 10.26 -1.32
N ALA A 34 2.44 10.25 -2.65
CA ALA A 34 1.34 9.61 -3.37
C ALA A 34 1.28 8.09 -3.10
N TYR A 35 2.42 7.39 -3.16
CA TYR A 35 2.46 5.95 -2.93
C TYR A 35 2.28 5.58 -1.46
N GLN A 36 2.77 6.38 -0.51
CA GLN A 36 2.45 6.22 0.92
C GLN A 36 0.93 6.29 1.16
N GLY A 37 0.26 7.30 0.61
CA GLY A 37 -1.20 7.44 0.71
C GLY A 37 -1.95 6.27 0.08
N ARG A 38 -1.48 5.77 -1.08
CA ARG A 38 -2.05 4.58 -1.74
C ARG A 38 -1.92 3.33 -0.87
N ILE A 39 -0.74 3.07 -0.32
CA ILE A 39 -0.48 1.93 0.57
C ILE A 39 -1.41 1.97 1.78
N ALA A 40 -1.48 3.12 2.47
CA ALA A 40 -2.36 3.32 3.62
C ALA A 40 -3.85 3.09 3.25
N GLY A 41 -4.28 3.55 2.07
CA GLY A 41 -5.62 3.30 1.55
C GLY A 41 -5.92 1.82 1.31
N LEU A 42 -4.99 1.08 0.70
CA LEU A 42 -5.13 -0.36 0.45
C LEU A 42 -5.20 -1.16 1.75
N LEU A 43 -4.39 -0.81 2.75
CA LEU A 43 -4.41 -1.47 4.06
C LEU A 43 -5.73 -1.22 4.80
N ARG A 44 -6.24 0.02 4.80
CA ARG A 44 -7.57 0.33 5.36
C ARG A 44 -8.69 -0.42 4.64
N MET A 45 -8.58 -0.58 3.33
CA MET A 45 -9.53 -1.38 2.55
C MET A 45 -9.47 -2.86 2.95
N ALA A 46 -8.27 -3.43 3.09
CA ALA A 46 -8.08 -4.80 3.59
C ALA A 46 -8.78 -5.01 4.93
N ALA A 47 -8.52 -4.12 5.89
CA ALA A 47 -9.10 -4.19 7.22
C ALA A 47 -10.64 -4.12 7.20
N LYS A 48 -11.23 -3.24 6.39
CA LYS A 48 -12.69 -3.13 6.23
C LYS A 48 -13.33 -4.41 5.69
N HIS A 49 -12.59 -5.19 4.91
CA HIS A 49 -13.05 -6.45 4.35
C HIS A 49 -12.63 -7.68 5.19
N GLY A 50 -12.04 -7.47 6.37
CA GLY A 50 -11.58 -8.55 7.25
C GLY A 50 -10.34 -9.28 6.74
N ILE A 51 -9.60 -8.67 5.81
CA ILE A 51 -8.36 -9.22 5.23
C ILE A 51 -7.19 -8.65 6.02
N THR A 52 -6.37 -9.55 6.59
CA THR A 52 -5.14 -9.16 7.27
C THR A 52 -3.97 -9.30 6.30
N LEU A 53 -3.36 -8.17 5.94
CA LEU A 53 -2.17 -8.13 5.10
C LEU A 53 -0.94 -7.81 5.96
N PRO A 54 0.23 -8.44 5.72
CA PRO A 54 1.46 -8.06 6.40
C PRO A 54 1.86 -6.63 6.04
N HIS A 55 2.05 -5.78 7.04
CA HIS A 55 2.48 -4.39 6.88
C HIS A 55 3.23 -3.89 8.12
N ALA A 56 4.02 -2.84 7.95
CA ALA A 56 4.58 -2.08 9.05
C ALA A 56 3.58 -1.00 9.51
N GLN A 57 3.57 -0.67 10.80
CA GLN A 57 2.61 0.30 11.37
C GLN A 57 2.71 1.69 10.72
N ALA A 58 3.90 2.08 10.25
CA ALA A 58 4.10 3.32 9.49
C ALA A 58 3.36 3.34 8.14
N GLU A 59 3.16 2.18 7.51
CA GLU A 59 2.44 2.07 6.23
C GLU A 59 0.94 2.32 6.37
N GLU A 60 0.34 2.03 7.53
CA GLU A 60 -1.10 2.27 7.78
C GLU A 60 -1.43 3.74 7.97
N LEU A 61 -0.52 4.47 8.61
CA LEU A 61 -0.66 5.89 8.87
C LEU A 61 -0.52 6.68 7.56
N GLY A 62 0.40 6.25 6.68
CA GLY A 62 0.90 7.08 5.58
C GLY A 62 1.74 8.19 6.20
N GLU A 63 3.06 8.12 6.07
CA GLU A 63 3.94 9.05 6.79
C GLU A 63 3.56 10.51 6.46
N ASP A 64 3.40 11.32 7.52
CA ASP A 64 2.97 12.73 7.51
C ASP A 64 3.86 13.65 6.66
#